data_AF-A0A2V7UCS0-F1
#
_entry.id   AF-A0A2V7UCS0-F1
#
_cell.length_a   1.000
_cell.length_b   1.000
_cell.length_c   1.000
_cell.angle_alpha   90.00
_cell.angle_beta   90.00
_cell.angle_gamma   90.00
#
_symmetry.space_group_name_H-M   'P 1'
#
loop_
_entity.id
_entity.type
_entity.pdbx_description
1 polymer ?
#
loop_
_entity_poly.entity_id
_entity_poly.type
_entity_poly.pdbx_seq_one_letter_code
_entity_poly.pdbx_strand_id
1 'polypeptide(L)'
;MPRRIPIRFDKAYAALSTALFLPPSASYVEIEGDQVDVRMGWAFRSRFPRSAVASTATLARKPLSRGVHGFAGRWLVNGSGEDILTIDLEPVQRAYVMGFPVRLRQLMVSVADPAALASALAG
;
A
#
# COMPACT_ATOMS: atom_id res chain seq x y z
N MET A 1 5.02 4.02 19.39
CA MET A 1 4.18 5.04 18.73
C MET A 1 3.92 4.60 17.32
N PRO A 2 2.68 4.70 16.82
CA PRO A 2 2.34 4.32 15.45
C PRO A 2 3.08 5.23 14.46
N ARG A 3 3.71 4.64 13.44
CA ARG A 3 4.35 5.36 12.33
C ARG A 3 3.47 5.26 11.10
N ARG A 4 2.81 6.36 10.75
CA ARG A 4 1.96 6.44 9.55
C ARG A 4 2.70 7.11 8.41
N ILE A 5 2.74 6.44 7.26
CA ILE A 5 3.34 6.92 6.02
C ILE A 5 2.19 7.07 5.00
N PRO A 6 1.90 8.30 4.54
CA PRO A 6 0.81 8.53 3.58
C PRO A 6 1.06 7.83 2.25
N ILE A 7 0.01 7.30 1.65
CA ILE A 7 0.05 6.92 0.24
C ILE A 7 0.16 8.21 -0.59
N ARG A 8 1.09 8.23 -1.55
CA ARG A 8 1.31 9.38 -2.44
C ARG A 8 0.20 9.45 -3.50
N PHE A 9 -0.33 10.65 -3.74
CA PHE A 9 -1.31 10.90 -4.81
C PHE A 9 -0.81 11.99 -5.77
N ASP A 10 -0.97 11.74 -7.07
CA ASP A 10 -0.84 12.79 -8.08
C ASP A 10 -2.02 13.78 -7.92
N LYS A 11 -1.81 15.08 -8.13
CA LYS A 11 -2.84 16.12 -7.85
C LYS A 11 -4.18 15.87 -8.54
N ALA A 12 -4.15 15.51 -9.83
CA ALA A 12 -5.37 15.22 -10.60
C ALA A 12 -6.09 13.98 -10.06
N TYR A 13 -5.34 12.95 -9.68
CA TYR A 13 -5.91 11.73 -9.11
C TYR A 13 -6.43 11.94 -7.68
N ALA A 14 -5.79 12.80 -6.88
CA ALA A 14 -6.27 13.22 -5.57
C ALA A 14 -7.65 13.89 -5.67
N ALA A 15 -7.85 14.78 -6.64
CA ALA A 15 -9.14 15.43 -6.86
C ALA A 15 -10.23 14.41 -7.27
N LEU A 16 -9.93 13.55 -8.25
CA LEU A 16 -10.86 12.51 -8.71
C LEU A 16 -11.23 11.53 -7.58
N SER A 17 -10.23 11.01 -6.86
CA SER A 17 -10.45 10.07 -5.75
C SER A 17 -11.26 10.68 -4.61
N THR A 18 -11.03 11.96 -4.29
CA THR A 18 -11.85 12.69 -3.30
C THR A 18 -13.31 12.78 -3.73
N ALA A 19 -13.59 13.06 -5.01
CA ALA A 19 -14.96 13.08 -5.54
C ALA A 19 -15.65 11.69 -5.47
N LEU A 20 -14.87 10.61 -5.45
CA LEU A 20 -15.34 9.23 -5.28
C LEU A 20 -15.31 8.76 -3.82
N PHE A 21 -15.31 9.68 -2.86
CA PHE A 21 -15.28 9.41 -1.41
C PHE A 21 -14.06 8.58 -0.96
N LEU A 22 -12.93 8.75 -1.63
CA LEU A 22 -11.65 8.10 -1.36
C LEU A 22 -10.52 9.15 -1.17
N PRO A 23 -10.61 10.03 -0.16
CA PRO A 23 -9.66 11.12 -0.01
C PRO A 23 -8.24 10.59 0.33
N PRO A 24 -7.16 11.29 -0.09
CA PRO A 24 -5.79 10.92 0.26
C PRO A 24 -5.53 10.77 1.77
N SER A 25 -6.23 11.54 2.62
CA SER A 25 -6.12 11.45 4.08
C SER A 25 -6.57 10.10 4.65
N ALA A 26 -7.37 9.33 3.91
CA ALA A 26 -7.81 7.98 4.27
C ALA A 26 -6.91 6.87 3.68
N SER A 27 -5.73 7.23 3.15
CA SER A 27 -4.85 6.31 2.42
C SER A 27 -3.43 6.34 2.97
N TYR A 28 -2.99 5.23 3.57
CA TYR A 28 -1.73 5.17 4.33
C TYR A 28 -1.20 3.74 4.49
N VAL A 29 0.07 3.66 4.86
CA VAL A 29 0.69 2.49 5.50
C VAL A 29 1.04 2.88 6.94
N GLU A 30 0.54 2.15 7.91
CA GLU A 30 0.76 2.40 9.34
C GLU A 30 1.45 1.20 9.99
N ILE A 31 2.51 1.47 10.72
CA ILE A 31 3.26 0.47 11.48
C ILE A 31 3.04 0.75 12.96
N GLU A 32 2.42 -0.19 13.65
CA GLU A 32 2.17 -0.13 15.08
C GLU A 32 2.71 -1.41 15.73
N GLY A 33 3.87 -1.31 16.39
CA GLY A 33 4.55 -2.46 16.99
C GLY A 33 4.92 -3.50 15.93
N ASP A 34 4.36 -4.69 16.07
CA ASP A 34 4.53 -5.84 15.18
C ASP A 34 3.48 -5.90 14.05
N GLN A 35 2.60 -4.91 13.92
CA GLN A 35 1.52 -4.91 12.95
C GLN A 35 1.70 -3.84 11.88
N VAL A 36 1.31 -4.19 10.66
CA VAL A 36 1.21 -3.28 9.51
C VAL A 36 -0.25 -3.18 9.09
N ASP A 37 -0.82 -1.97 9.09
CA ASP A 37 -2.14 -1.66 8.51
C ASP A 37 -1.93 -0.88 7.21
N VAL A 38 -2.49 -1.38 6.12
CA VAL A 38 -2.45 -0.72 4.81
C VAL A 38 -3.87 -0.37 4.42
N ARG A 39 -4.10 0.90 4.12
CA ARG A 39 -5.41 1.39 3.69
C ARG A 39 -5.33 2.28 2.47
N MET A 40 -6.32 2.12 1.60
CA MET A 40 -6.69 3.11 0.61
C MET A 40 -8.21 3.25 0.69
N GLY A 41 -8.67 4.07 1.64
CA GLY A 41 -10.09 4.29 1.96
C GLY A 41 -10.92 3.01 1.99
N TRP A 42 -12.06 3.03 1.28
CA TRP A 42 -12.94 1.86 1.11
C TRP A 42 -12.42 0.84 0.08
N ALA A 43 -11.48 1.25 -0.79
CA ALA A 43 -11.06 0.48 -1.94
C ALA A 43 -10.12 -0.68 -1.59
N PHE A 44 -9.20 -0.49 -0.64
CA PHE A 44 -8.26 -1.52 -0.20
C PHE A 44 -8.02 -1.45 1.30
N ARG A 45 -7.97 -2.62 1.95
CA ARG A 45 -7.42 -2.76 3.31
C ARG A 45 -6.67 -4.07 3.49
N SER A 46 -5.61 -4.07 4.29
CA SER A 46 -4.93 -5.28 4.75
C SER A 46 -4.29 -5.01 6.11
N ARG A 47 -4.28 -6.03 6.97
CA ARG A 47 -3.54 -6.03 8.22
C ARG A 47 -2.75 -7.33 8.31
N PHE A 48 -1.46 -7.23 8.57
CA PHE A 48 -0.54 -8.37 8.65
C PHE A 48 0.59 -8.11 9.64
N PRO A 49 1.21 -9.16 10.21
CA PRO A 49 2.36 -8.99 11.06
C PRO A 49 3.56 -8.50 10.25
N ARG A 50 4.33 -7.58 10.81
CA ARG A 50 5.56 -7.05 10.22
C ARG A 50 6.57 -8.15 9.90
N SER A 51 6.59 -9.23 10.68
CA SER A 51 7.41 -10.41 10.42
C SER A 51 7.04 -11.18 9.15
N ALA A 52 5.86 -10.92 8.55
CA ALA A 52 5.52 -11.48 7.24
C ALA A 52 6.21 -10.76 6.09
N VAL A 53 6.86 -9.61 6.31
CA VAL A 53 7.61 -8.90 5.27
C VAL A 53 8.89 -9.68 4.98
N ALA A 54 8.92 -10.32 3.82
CA ALA A 54 10.05 -11.11 3.36
C ALA A 54 11.14 -10.23 2.72
N SER A 55 10.73 -9.22 1.95
CA SER A 55 11.66 -8.27 1.34
C SER A 55 10.97 -6.96 0.97
N THR A 56 11.77 -5.92 0.76
CA THR A 56 11.31 -4.64 0.19
C THR A 56 12.23 -4.18 -0.94
N ALA A 57 11.66 -3.64 -2.01
CA ALA A 57 12.42 -3.08 -3.13
C ALA A 57 11.71 -1.88 -3.75
N THR A 58 12.45 -0.89 -4.25
CA THR A 58 11.86 0.20 -5.05
C THR A 58 11.47 -0.30 -6.43
N LEU A 59 10.27 0.06 -6.90
CA LEU A 59 9.81 -0.34 -8.22
C LEU A 59 10.51 0.50 -9.32
N ALA A 60 11.25 -0.15 -10.20
CA ALA A 60 12.01 0.53 -11.26
C ALA A 60 11.13 1.12 -12.38
N ARG A 61 10.05 0.41 -12.75
CA ARG A 61 9.15 0.85 -13.84
C ARG A 61 7.89 1.47 -13.27
N LYS A 62 7.66 2.75 -13.61
CA LYS A 62 6.45 3.48 -13.21
C LYS A 62 5.20 2.84 -13.84
N PRO A 63 4.19 2.43 -13.04
CA PRO A 63 2.93 1.94 -13.58
C PRO A 63 2.13 3.08 -14.21
N LEU A 64 1.31 2.74 -15.21
CA LEU A 64 0.45 3.72 -15.90
C LEU A 64 -0.88 3.93 -15.18
N SER A 65 -1.34 2.93 -14.42
CA SER A 65 -2.60 2.96 -13.68
C SER A 65 -2.44 3.56 -12.28
N ARG A 66 -3.55 4.09 -11.75
CA ARG A 66 -3.72 4.50 -10.35
C ARG A 66 -4.93 3.78 -9.77
N GLY A 67 -4.90 3.49 -8.48
CA GLY A 67 -5.95 2.78 -7.76
C GLY A 67 -5.48 1.43 -7.24
N VAL A 68 -6.39 0.45 -7.24
CA VAL A 68 -6.18 -0.88 -6.69
C VAL A 68 -6.27 -1.90 -7.81
N HIS A 69 -5.14 -2.45 -8.22
CA HIS A 69 -5.03 -3.36 -9.37
C HIS A 69 -4.29 -4.62 -8.94
N GLY A 70 -4.78 -5.81 -9.27
CA GLY A 70 -4.12 -7.02 -8.82
C GLY A 70 -4.27 -8.21 -9.74
N PHE A 71 -3.25 -9.07 -9.70
CA PHE A 71 -3.25 -10.35 -10.40
C PHE A 71 -2.44 -11.39 -9.62
N ALA A 72 -3.00 -12.59 -9.46
CA ALA A 72 -2.36 -13.71 -8.77
C ALA A 72 -1.84 -13.39 -7.35
N GLY A 73 -2.53 -12.52 -6.61
CA GLY A 73 -2.16 -12.10 -5.26
C GLY A 73 -1.09 -11.00 -5.18
N ARG A 74 -0.65 -10.46 -6.31
CA ARG A 74 0.18 -9.26 -6.38
C ARG A 74 -0.72 -8.06 -6.59
N TRP A 75 -0.61 -7.04 -5.73
CA TRP A 75 -1.51 -5.90 -5.72
C TRP A 75 -0.73 -4.59 -5.78
N LEU A 76 -1.04 -3.78 -6.79
CA LEU A 76 -0.69 -2.37 -6.86
C LEU A 76 -1.76 -1.55 -6.17
N VAL A 77 -1.38 -0.77 -5.16
CA VAL A 77 -2.24 0.12 -4.37
C VAL A 77 -1.60 1.51 -4.41
N ASN A 78 -1.99 2.33 -5.38
CA ASN A 78 -1.25 3.55 -5.67
C ASN A 78 -2.14 4.76 -5.99
N GLY A 79 -1.77 5.92 -5.46
CA GLY A 79 -2.28 7.22 -5.90
C GLY A 79 -1.37 7.92 -6.91
N SER A 80 -0.15 7.43 -7.09
CA SER A 80 0.87 7.98 -7.98
C SER A 80 1.62 6.86 -8.71
N GLY A 81 2.19 7.18 -9.88
CA GLY A 81 3.12 6.28 -10.58
C GLY A 81 4.56 6.34 -10.01
N GLU A 82 4.80 7.20 -9.03
CA GLU A 82 6.11 7.45 -8.41
C GLU A 82 6.17 6.92 -6.98
N ASP A 83 7.40 6.80 -6.46
CA ASP A 83 7.68 6.48 -5.06
C ASP A 83 6.99 5.19 -4.60
N ILE A 84 7.08 4.15 -5.44
CA ILE A 84 6.47 2.85 -5.18
C ILE A 84 7.47 1.92 -4.50
N LEU A 85 7.10 1.45 -3.31
CA LEU A 85 7.77 0.37 -2.63
C LEU A 85 7.02 -0.94 -2.90
N THR A 86 7.76 -1.94 -3.38
CA THR A 86 7.34 -3.34 -3.44
C THR A 86 7.67 -3.99 -2.11
N ILE A 87 6.72 -4.72 -1.54
CA ILE A 87 6.80 -5.45 -0.28
C ILE A 87 6.37 -6.88 -0.57
N ASP A 88 7.31 -7.82 -0.52
CA ASP A 88 7.02 -9.25 -0.65
C ASP A 88 6.62 -9.82 0.72
N LEU A 89 5.61 -10.69 0.73
CA LEU A 89 5.05 -11.26 1.95
C LEU A 89 5.15 -12.79 1.96
N GLU A 90 5.74 -13.33 3.03
CA GLU A 90 5.78 -14.76 3.35
C GLU A 90 5.55 -14.95 4.87
N PRO A 91 4.50 -15.69 5.29
CA PRO A 91 3.51 -16.37 4.46
C PRO A 91 2.57 -15.41 3.73
N VAL A 92 1.78 -15.96 2.80
CA VAL A 92 0.75 -15.20 2.07
C VAL A 92 -0.26 -14.61 3.06
N GLN A 93 -0.49 -13.31 2.94
CA GLN A 93 -1.41 -12.57 3.80
C GLN A 93 -2.79 -12.42 3.15
N ARG A 94 -3.73 -11.87 3.92
CA ARG A 94 -5.07 -11.53 3.43
C ARG A 94 -5.22 -10.02 3.26
N ALA A 95 -5.89 -9.62 2.20
CA ALA A 95 -6.37 -8.26 2.00
C ALA A 95 -7.85 -8.28 1.63
N TYR A 96 -8.44 -7.09 1.52
CA TYR A 96 -9.79 -6.88 1.05
C TYR A 96 -9.80 -5.79 0.00
N VAL A 97 -10.47 -6.04 -1.12
CA VAL A 97 -10.69 -5.07 -2.19
C VAL A 97 -12.18 -4.85 -2.27
N MET A 98 -12.62 -3.61 -1.99
CA MET A 98 -14.05 -3.27 -1.91
C MET A 98 -14.86 -4.22 -1.01
N GLY A 99 -14.25 -4.70 0.08
CA GLY A 99 -14.87 -5.65 1.01
C GLY A 99 -14.73 -7.14 0.64
N PHE A 100 -14.32 -7.49 -0.58
CA PHE A 100 -14.11 -8.87 -0.99
C PHE A 100 -12.71 -9.38 -0.57
N PRO A 101 -12.61 -10.55 0.10
CA PRO A 101 -11.32 -11.06 0.55
C PRO A 101 -10.45 -11.53 -0.63
N VAL A 102 -9.18 -11.17 -0.60
CA VAL A 102 -8.18 -11.56 -1.62
C VAL A 102 -6.87 -12.00 -0.96
N ARG A 103 -6.08 -12.78 -1.70
CA ARG A 103 -4.71 -13.13 -1.29
C ARG A 103 -3.76 -11.96 -1.53
N LEU A 104 -2.83 -11.75 -0.61
CA LEU A 104 -1.77 -10.74 -0.70
C LEU A 104 -0.40 -11.43 -0.54
N ARG A 105 0.25 -11.66 -1.67
CA ARG A 105 1.62 -12.19 -1.77
C ARG A 105 2.64 -11.06 -1.92
N GLN A 106 2.25 -9.99 -2.59
CA GLN A 106 3.10 -8.83 -2.84
C GLN A 106 2.23 -7.58 -2.86
N LEU A 107 2.69 -6.54 -2.19
CA LEU A 107 2.10 -5.21 -2.19
C LEU A 107 3.06 -4.25 -2.89
N MET A 108 2.61 -3.56 -3.93
CA MET A 108 3.28 -2.42 -4.53
C MET A 108 2.50 -1.17 -4.13
N VAL A 109 3.08 -0.31 -3.31
CA VAL A 109 2.38 0.85 -2.74
C VAL A 109 3.15 2.14 -3.00
N SER A 110 2.47 3.14 -3.57
CA SER A 110 3.05 4.48 -3.73
C SER A 110 3.00 5.22 -2.39
N VAL A 111 4.12 5.62 -1.83
CA VAL A 111 4.18 6.29 -0.51
C VAL A 111 4.96 7.58 -0.58
N ALA A 112 4.68 8.50 0.34
CA ALA A 112 5.36 9.79 0.40
C ALA A 112 6.88 9.65 0.67
N ASP A 113 7.29 8.59 1.36
CA ASP A 113 8.70 8.30 1.66
C ASP A 113 8.95 6.77 1.66
N PRO A 114 9.40 6.21 0.52
CA PRO A 114 9.65 4.77 0.39
C PRO A 114 10.79 4.28 1.29
N ALA A 115 11.81 5.11 1.51
CA ALA A 115 12.97 4.76 2.32
C ALA A 115 12.60 4.68 3.80
N ALA A 116 11.80 5.65 4.28
CA ALA A 116 11.20 5.60 5.61
C ALA A 116 10.36 4.35 5.83
N LEU A 117 9.56 3.95 4.84
CA LEU A 117 8.75 2.75 4.94
C LEU A 117 9.60 1.48 4.97
N ALA A 118 10.56 1.34 4.06
CA ALA A 118 11.46 0.19 4.05
C ALA A 118 12.21 0.04 5.38
N SER A 119 12.77 1.13 5.91
CA SER A 119 13.42 1.16 7.23
C SER A 119 12.45 0.78 8.36
N ALA A 120 11.22 1.27 8.31
CA ALA A 120 10.18 0.96 9.29
C ALA A 120 9.61 -0.45 9.17
N LEU A 121 9.93 -1.21 8.13
CA LEU A 121 9.54 -2.61 7.97
C LEU A 121 10.67 -3.58 8.36
N ALA A 122 11.94 -3.16 8.22
CA ALA A 122 13.13 -4.00 8.40
C ALA A 122 13.57 -4.31 9.85
N GLY A 123 12.67 -4.22 10.83
CA GLY A 123 13.00 -4.33 12.26
C GLY A 123 11.84 -4.89 13.06
#